data_AF-A0A8T6GG49-F1
#
_entry.id   AF-A0A8T6GG49-F1
#
_cell.length_a   1.000
_cell.length_b   1.000
_cell.length_c   1.000
_cell.angle_alpha   90.00
_cell.angle_beta   90.00
_cell.angle_gamma   90.00
#
_symmetry.space_group_name_H-M   'P 1'
#
loop_
_entity.id
_entity.type
_entity.pdbx_description
1 polymer ?
#
loop_
_entity_poly.entity_id
_entity_poly.type
_entity_poly.pdbx_seq_one_letter_code
_entity_poly.pdbx_strand_id
1 'polypeptide(L)'
;MSGTLTANAKNAPRRHHSVSTPADRLIRLVALRFGGEKAKELERFIKFAFVGLLGFVIDTGTVIILQNSLLPPVTTNNQPLDANVALATSVAFVLAVCSNFVWNRLWTYPDSRSRSARRQLSQFFIVSVIGWALRTVWIDFAYQSLGEMSTEFIKMLNADYAPALLDQNKLGTMLALFVGVIVVTAWNFLANRYWTYNDVD
;
A
#
# COMPACT_ATOMS: atom_id res chain seq x y z
N MET A 1 -22.67 23.19 54.41
CA MET A 1 -21.74 22.16 53.90
C MET A 1 -22.56 21.06 53.25
N SER A 2 -22.45 20.89 51.94
CA SER A 2 -22.33 19.59 51.24
C SER A 2 -22.73 19.81 49.78
N GLY A 3 -21.74 20.18 48.97
CA GLY A 3 -21.88 20.22 47.51
C GLY A 3 -21.77 18.79 46.99
N THR A 4 -22.85 18.26 46.47
CA THR A 4 -22.89 16.94 45.83
C THR A 4 -22.28 17.07 44.44
N LEU A 5 -21.08 16.52 44.29
CA LEU A 5 -20.36 16.34 43.03
C LEU A 5 -21.21 15.51 42.06
N THR A 6 -21.92 16.17 41.14
CA THR A 6 -22.39 15.52 39.91
C THR A 6 -21.16 15.28 39.02
N ALA A 7 -20.51 14.13 39.21
CA ALA A 7 -19.48 13.65 38.31
C ALA A 7 -20.10 13.47 36.91
N ASN A 8 -19.65 14.32 36.00
CA ASN A 8 -20.13 14.43 34.63
C ASN A 8 -19.75 13.14 33.85
N ALA A 9 -20.65 12.17 33.81
CA ALA A 9 -20.50 10.89 33.10
C ALA A 9 -20.40 11.04 31.56
N LYS A 10 -20.33 12.26 31.02
CA LYS A 10 -20.24 12.54 29.58
C LYS A 10 -18.83 12.39 28.99
N ASN A 11 -17.80 12.18 29.81
CA ASN A 11 -16.40 12.10 29.37
C ASN A 11 -15.76 10.71 29.46
N ALA A 12 -16.54 9.63 29.46
CA ALA A 12 -15.96 8.30 29.28
C ALA A 12 -15.35 8.21 27.86
N PRO A 13 -14.03 7.92 27.69
CA PRO A 13 -13.45 7.74 26.38
C PRO A 13 -14.22 6.59 25.69
N ARG A 14 -14.83 6.88 24.54
CA ARG A 14 -15.49 5.85 23.73
C ARG A 14 -14.42 4.85 23.31
N ARG A 15 -14.34 3.71 23.99
CA ARG A 15 -13.48 2.59 23.60
C ARG A 15 -13.99 2.06 22.28
N HIS A 16 -13.41 2.59 21.20
CA HIS A 16 -13.66 2.08 19.87
C HIS A 16 -13.01 0.71 19.77
N HIS A 17 -13.81 -0.36 19.94
CA HIS A 17 -13.34 -1.73 19.73
C HIS A 17 -12.73 -1.83 18.33
N SER A 18 -11.41 -2.03 18.29
CA SER A 18 -10.70 -2.38 17.08
C SER A 18 -11.13 -3.77 16.64
N VAL A 19 -11.21 -4.00 15.33
CA VAL A 19 -11.34 -5.37 14.83
C VAL A 19 -10.04 -6.08 15.20
N SER A 20 -10.10 -7.10 16.05
CA SER A 20 -8.93 -7.91 16.39
C SER A 20 -8.82 -9.07 15.40
N THR A 21 -7.63 -9.25 14.85
CA THR A 21 -7.31 -10.37 13.96
C THR A 21 -6.36 -11.35 14.64
N PRO A 22 -6.35 -12.64 14.26
CA PRO A 22 -5.36 -13.59 14.77
C PRO A 22 -3.91 -13.14 14.55
N ALA A 23 -3.66 -12.39 13.46
CA ALA A 23 -2.35 -11.85 13.12
C ALA A 23 -1.85 -10.79 14.13
N ASP A 24 -2.74 -10.13 14.87
CA ASP A 24 -2.37 -9.07 15.83
C ASP A 24 -1.37 -9.56 16.88
N ARG A 25 -1.49 -10.80 17.34
CA ARG A 25 -0.58 -11.35 18.34
C ARG A 25 0.83 -11.45 17.79
N LEU A 26 0.99 -11.99 16.58
CA LEU A 26 2.29 -12.14 15.94
C LEU A 26 2.90 -10.79 15.61
N ILE A 27 2.11 -9.88 15.03
CA ILE A 27 2.57 -8.54 14.67
C ILE A 27 3.06 -7.79 15.92
N ARG A 28 2.29 -7.85 17.01
CA ARG A 28 2.67 -7.20 18.27
C ARG A 28 3.94 -7.79 18.86
N LEU A 29 4.12 -9.11 18.81
CA LEU A 29 5.35 -9.76 19.29
C LEU A 29 6.58 -9.32 18.47
N VAL A 30 6.47 -9.29 17.14
CA VAL A 30 7.53 -8.78 16.26
C VAL A 30 7.82 -7.31 16.56
N ALA A 31 6.78 -6.49 16.70
CA ALA A 31 6.91 -5.08 16.96
C ALA A 31 7.57 -4.78 18.31
N LEU A 32 7.24 -5.53 19.37
CA LEU A 32 7.90 -5.41 20.67
C LEU A 32 9.36 -5.88 20.62
N ARG A 33 9.67 -6.89 19.81
CA ARG A 33 11.04 -7.43 19.69
C ARG A 33 11.98 -6.50 18.94
N PHE A 34 11.51 -5.86 17.87
CA PHE A 34 12.36 -5.05 16.97
C PHE A 34 12.12 -3.55 17.07
N GLY A 35 11.00 -3.10 17.64
CA GLY A 35 10.59 -1.71 17.61
C GLY A 35 11.08 -0.85 18.77
N GLY A 36 11.59 -1.44 19.87
CA GLY A 36 12.08 -0.70 21.04
C GLY A 36 11.07 0.35 21.53
N GLU A 37 11.51 1.60 21.65
CA GLU A 37 10.66 2.74 22.05
C GLU A 37 9.55 3.07 21.03
N LYS A 38 9.68 2.62 19.78
CA LYS A 38 8.73 2.84 18.68
C LYS A 38 7.92 1.61 18.33
N ALA A 39 7.85 0.61 19.21
CA ALA A 39 7.10 -0.64 18.98
C ALA A 39 5.66 -0.41 18.51
N LYS A 40 4.96 0.60 19.04
CA LYS A 40 3.59 0.94 18.60
C LYS A 40 3.52 1.40 17.15
N GLU A 41 4.49 2.21 16.70
CA GLU A 41 4.55 2.67 15.31
C GLU A 41 4.99 1.55 14.37
N LEU A 42 5.89 0.66 14.81
CA LEU A 42 6.26 -0.53 14.05
C LEU A 42 5.06 -1.49 13.89
N GLU A 43 4.25 -1.69 14.93
CA GLU A 43 3.00 -2.47 14.83
C GLU A 43 2.07 -1.87 13.77
N ARG A 44 1.87 -0.54 13.79
CA ARG A 44 1.05 0.18 12.79
C ARG A 44 1.63 0.03 11.39
N PHE A 45 2.94 0.14 11.23
CA PHE A 45 3.61 -0.02 9.95
C PHE A 45 3.41 -1.43 9.38
N ILE A 46 3.59 -2.47 10.19
CA ILE A 46 3.40 -3.86 9.74
C ILE A 46 1.94 -4.11 9.34
N LYS A 47 0.97 -3.62 10.12
CA LYS A 47 -0.46 -3.69 9.76
C LYS A 47 -0.74 -2.94 8.45
N PHE A 48 -0.21 -1.74 8.31
CA PHE A 48 -0.34 -0.93 7.11
C PHE A 48 0.24 -1.64 5.88
N ALA A 49 1.43 -2.23 6.00
CA ALA A 49 2.07 -2.99 4.93
C ALA A 49 1.25 -4.24 4.55
N PHE A 50 0.69 -4.95 5.53
CA PHE A 50 -0.18 -6.11 5.27
C PHE A 50 -1.47 -5.71 4.54
N VAL A 51 -2.11 -4.62 4.96
CA VAL A 51 -3.26 -4.05 4.25
C VAL A 51 -2.86 -3.63 2.83
N GLY A 52 -1.70 -2.98 2.66
CA GLY A 52 -1.17 -2.61 1.36
C GLY A 52 -0.99 -3.82 0.42
N LEU A 53 -0.48 -4.93 0.94
CA LEU A 53 -0.35 -6.19 0.20
C LEU A 53 -1.71 -6.76 -0.20
N LEU A 54 -2.70 -6.72 0.71
CA LEU A 54 -4.08 -7.10 0.38
C LEU A 54 -4.65 -6.23 -0.75
N GLY A 55 -4.41 -4.92 -0.70
CA GLY A 55 -4.78 -3.99 -1.77
C GLY A 55 -4.13 -4.35 -3.11
N PHE A 56 -2.85 -4.75 -3.12
CA PHE A 56 -2.16 -5.20 -4.33
C PHE A 56 -2.78 -6.47 -4.94
N VAL A 57 -3.20 -7.42 -4.09
CA VAL A 57 -3.91 -8.63 -4.55
C VAL A 57 -5.27 -8.25 -5.15
N ILE A 58 -6.00 -7.34 -4.51
CA ILE A 58 -7.29 -6.84 -5.04
C ILE A 58 -7.10 -6.12 -6.37
N ASP A 59 -6.07 -5.27 -6.47
CA ASP A 59 -5.74 -4.52 -7.68
C ASP A 59 -5.46 -5.49 -8.84
N THR A 60 -4.45 -6.35 -8.67
CA THR A 60 -4.03 -7.31 -9.70
C THR A 60 -5.16 -8.27 -10.05
N GLY A 61 -5.87 -8.80 -9.06
CA GLY A 61 -7.01 -9.70 -9.27
C GLY A 61 -8.15 -9.02 -10.04
N THR A 62 -8.44 -7.76 -9.74
CA THR A 62 -9.48 -6.99 -10.45
C THR A 62 -9.07 -6.74 -11.90
N VAL A 63 -7.82 -6.36 -12.15
CA VAL A 63 -7.31 -6.20 -13.53
C VAL A 63 -7.47 -7.49 -14.31
N ILE A 64 -7.05 -8.64 -13.75
CA ILE A 64 -7.17 -9.95 -14.39
C ILE A 64 -8.63 -10.28 -14.70
N ILE A 65 -9.54 -10.09 -13.73
CA ILE A 65 -10.96 -10.38 -13.91
C ILE A 65 -11.56 -9.49 -15.01
N LEU A 66 -11.33 -8.18 -14.96
CA LEU A 66 -11.89 -7.24 -15.92
C LEU A 66 -11.35 -7.49 -17.33
N GLN A 67 -10.05 -7.73 -17.47
CA GLN A 67 -9.44 -8.00 -18.78
C GLN A 67 -9.86 -9.34 -19.39
N ASN A 68 -10.17 -10.33 -18.57
CA ASN A 68 -10.68 -11.62 -19.05
C ASN A 68 -12.19 -11.63 -19.31
N SER A 69 -12.93 -10.58 -18.93
CA SER A 69 -14.39 -10.54 -19.05
C SER A 69 -14.91 -9.35 -19.84
N LEU A 70 -14.91 -8.16 -19.24
CA LEU A 70 -15.61 -6.97 -19.73
C LEU A 70 -14.72 -6.02 -20.54
N LEU A 71 -13.42 -6.00 -20.28
CA LEU A 71 -12.46 -5.02 -20.79
C LEU A 71 -11.21 -5.70 -21.39
N PRO A 72 -11.37 -6.54 -22.44
CA PRO A 72 -10.24 -7.22 -23.06
C PRO A 72 -9.17 -6.21 -23.53
N PRO A 73 -7.87 -6.50 -23.32
CA PRO A 73 -6.79 -5.58 -23.63
C PRO A 73 -6.49 -5.50 -25.13
N VAL A 74 -7.03 -6.43 -25.92
CA VAL A 74 -6.84 -6.52 -27.38
C VAL A 74 -8.16 -6.80 -28.11
N THR A 75 -8.25 -6.36 -29.35
CA THR A 75 -9.37 -6.68 -30.26
C THR A 75 -9.26 -8.12 -30.76
N THR A 76 -10.30 -8.62 -31.42
CA THR A 76 -10.29 -9.90 -32.16
C THR A 76 -9.17 -9.99 -33.21
N ASN A 77 -8.67 -8.85 -33.70
CA ASN A 77 -7.58 -8.78 -34.68
C ASN A 77 -6.20 -8.54 -34.02
N ASN A 78 -6.06 -8.81 -32.72
CA ASN A 78 -4.83 -8.58 -31.93
C ASN A 78 -4.32 -7.13 -31.91
N GLN A 79 -5.17 -6.14 -32.19
CA GLN A 79 -4.82 -4.72 -32.00
C GLN A 79 -5.04 -4.30 -30.54
N PRO A 80 -4.13 -3.53 -29.93
CA PRO A 80 -4.26 -3.09 -28.54
C PRO A 80 -5.45 -2.15 -28.33
N LEU A 81 -6.14 -2.27 -27.20
CA LEU A 81 -7.13 -1.29 -26.71
C LEU A 81 -6.63 -0.62 -25.44
N ASP A 82 -5.81 0.41 -25.61
CA ASP A 82 -5.25 1.18 -24.48
C ASP A 82 -6.35 1.77 -23.58
N ALA A 83 -7.50 2.15 -24.15
CA ALA A 83 -8.65 2.62 -23.39
C ALA A 83 -9.20 1.56 -22.41
N ASN A 84 -9.29 0.30 -22.84
CA ASN A 84 -9.77 -0.79 -21.97
C ASN A 84 -8.76 -1.08 -20.86
N VAL A 85 -7.46 -1.06 -21.19
CA VAL A 85 -6.40 -1.24 -20.21
C VAL A 85 -6.43 -0.11 -19.17
N ALA A 86 -6.54 1.14 -19.61
CA ALA A 86 -6.62 2.31 -18.74
C ALA A 86 -7.86 2.26 -17.83
N LEU A 87 -9.02 1.87 -18.35
CA LEU A 87 -10.25 1.72 -17.56
C LEU A 87 -10.12 0.59 -16.54
N ALA A 88 -9.67 -0.60 -16.94
CA ALA A 88 -9.53 -1.75 -16.05
C ALA A 88 -8.57 -1.46 -14.88
N THR A 89 -7.42 -0.87 -15.19
CA THR A 89 -6.41 -0.48 -14.19
C THR A 89 -6.89 0.65 -13.28
N SER A 90 -7.64 1.62 -13.80
CA SER A 90 -8.21 2.71 -12.99
C SER A 90 -9.26 2.20 -12.01
N VAL A 91 -10.16 1.31 -12.45
CA VAL A 91 -11.19 0.70 -11.59
C VAL A 91 -10.54 -0.16 -10.51
N ALA A 92 -9.57 -0.99 -10.88
CA ALA A 92 -8.79 -1.80 -9.94
C ALA A 92 -8.09 -0.95 -8.88
N PHE A 93 -7.43 0.14 -9.31
CA PHE A 93 -6.73 1.05 -8.41
C PHE A 93 -7.69 1.68 -7.39
N VAL A 94 -8.84 2.19 -7.84
CA VAL A 94 -9.84 2.79 -6.94
C VAL A 94 -10.36 1.76 -5.93
N LEU A 95 -10.68 0.54 -6.37
CA LEU A 95 -11.14 -0.53 -5.49
C LEU A 95 -10.08 -0.93 -4.46
N ALA A 96 -8.81 -1.04 -4.87
CA ALA A 96 -7.69 -1.31 -3.99
C ALA A 96 -7.49 -0.19 -2.95
N VAL A 97 -7.55 1.09 -3.36
CA VAL A 97 -7.43 2.23 -2.45
C VAL A 97 -8.59 2.27 -1.46
N CYS A 98 -9.82 2.01 -1.91
CA CYS A 98 -10.99 1.92 -1.02
C CYS A 98 -10.84 0.78 -0.01
N SER A 99 -10.44 -0.41 -0.45
CA SER A 99 -10.17 -1.54 0.44
C SER A 99 -9.09 -1.20 1.47
N ASN A 100 -7.97 -0.66 1.01
CA ASN A 100 -6.87 -0.25 1.88
C ASN A 100 -7.30 0.80 2.91
N PHE A 101 -8.10 1.77 2.50
CA PHE A 101 -8.65 2.77 3.41
C PHE A 101 -9.56 2.15 4.46
N VAL A 102 -10.50 1.29 4.06
CA VAL A 102 -11.44 0.62 4.97
C VAL A 102 -10.68 -0.19 6.02
N TRP A 103 -9.74 -1.03 5.59
CA TRP A 103 -8.95 -1.84 6.52
C TRP A 103 -8.03 -1.00 7.41
N ASN A 104 -7.38 0.03 6.88
CA ASN A 104 -6.56 0.91 7.71
C ASN A 104 -7.40 1.67 8.75
N ARG A 105 -8.60 2.12 8.40
CA ARG A 105 -9.50 2.79 9.34
C ARG A 105 -10.05 1.84 10.42
N LEU A 106 -10.35 0.59 10.07
CA LEU A 106 -10.97 -0.38 10.98
C LEU A 106 -9.97 -1.12 11.86
N TRP A 107 -8.75 -1.33 11.37
CA TRP A 107 -7.76 -2.20 12.01
C TRP A 107 -6.45 -1.49 12.38
N THR A 108 -5.84 -0.71 11.47
CA THR A 108 -4.56 -0.02 11.72
C THR A 108 -4.73 1.21 12.63
N TYR A 109 -5.76 2.02 12.38
CA TYR A 109 -6.06 3.28 13.07
C TYR A 109 -7.52 3.32 13.56
N PRO A 110 -7.96 2.36 14.39
CA PRO A 110 -9.35 2.25 14.86
C PRO A 110 -9.84 3.49 15.64
N ASP A 111 -8.90 4.23 16.25
CA ASP A 111 -9.17 5.44 17.05
C ASP A 111 -9.48 6.68 16.19
N SER A 112 -9.03 6.68 14.93
CA SER A 112 -9.27 7.79 13.97
C SER A 112 -10.73 7.89 13.49
N ARG A 113 -11.60 6.96 13.92
CA ARG A 113 -13.00 6.86 13.47
C ARG A 113 -13.90 8.00 13.92
N SER A 114 -13.45 8.81 14.88
CA SER A 114 -14.16 10.00 15.36
C SER A 114 -14.25 11.11 14.30
N ARG A 115 -13.33 11.13 13.32
CA ARG A 115 -13.30 12.11 12.22
C ARG A 115 -14.09 11.66 10.99
N SER A 116 -14.41 12.63 10.12
CA SER A 116 -15.21 12.38 8.92
C SER A 116 -14.50 11.41 7.96
N ALA A 117 -15.21 10.36 7.57
CA ALA A 117 -14.66 9.34 6.70
C ALA A 117 -14.34 9.87 5.30
N ARG A 118 -15.15 10.79 4.79
CA ARG A 118 -14.92 11.41 3.47
C ARG A 118 -13.60 12.16 3.42
N ARG A 119 -13.28 12.98 4.43
CA ARG A 119 -12.04 13.75 4.47
C ARG A 119 -10.82 12.83 4.53
N GLN A 120 -10.84 11.82 5.39
CA GLN A 120 -9.73 10.86 5.50
C GLN A 120 -9.58 10.02 4.24
N LEU A 121 -10.67 9.62 3.59
CA LEU A 121 -10.61 8.92 2.30
C LEU A 121 -9.97 9.81 1.23
N SER A 122 -10.36 11.08 1.13
CA SER A 122 -9.74 12.00 0.17
C SER A 122 -8.25 12.20 0.42
N GLN A 123 -7.83 12.37 1.69
CA GLN A 123 -6.41 12.47 2.05
C GLN A 123 -5.65 11.18 1.70
N PHE A 124 -6.20 10.02 2.08
CA PHE A 124 -5.62 8.72 1.79
C PHE A 124 -5.49 8.48 0.27
N PHE A 125 -6.51 8.86 -0.50
CA PHE A 125 -6.50 8.77 -1.95
C PHE A 125 -5.41 9.66 -2.56
N ILE A 126 -5.30 10.93 -2.13
CA ILE A 126 -4.24 11.85 -2.58
C ILE A 126 -2.85 11.27 -2.28
N VAL A 127 -2.62 10.80 -1.05
CA VAL A 127 -1.35 10.16 -0.68
C VAL A 127 -1.06 8.95 -1.57
N SER A 128 -2.08 8.12 -1.83
CA SER A 128 -1.94 6.92 -2.68
C SER A 128 -1.60 7.26 -4.13
N VAL A 129 -2.21 8.30 -4.70
CA VAL A 129 -1.90 8.80 -6.05
C VAL A 129 -0.48 9.36 -6.12
N ILE A 130 -0.06 10.14 -5.13
CA ILE A 130 1.33 10.64 -5.05
C ILE A 130 2.30 9.46 -4.96
N GLY A 131 2.01 8.48 -4.09
CA GLY A 131 2.83 7.27 -3.98
C GLY A 131 2.93 6.51 -5.30
N TRP A 132 1.80 6.34 -6.01
CA TRP A 132 1.79 5.72 -7.34
C TRP A 132 2.64 6.48 -8.35
N ALA A 133 2.55 7.81 -8.37
CA ALA A 133 3.35 8.66 -9.25
C ALA A 133 4.86 8.56 -8.92
N LEU A 134 5.22 8.64 -7.64
CA LEU A 134 6.62 8.50 -7.19
C LEU A 134 7.21 7.14 -7.59
N ARG A 135 6.43 6.05 -7.42
CA ARG A 135 6.85 4.72 -7.85
C ARG A 135 7.08 4.66 -9.36
N THR A 136 6.17 5.25 -10.14
CA THR A 136 6.22 5.22 -11.60
C THR A 136 7.43 5.99 -12.11
N VAL A 137 7.66 7.19 -11.59
CA VAL A 137 8.85 8.00 -11.88
C VAL A 137 10.12 7.24 -11.53
N TRP A 138 10.19 6.62 -10.35
CA TRP A 138 11.33 5.80 -9.96
C TRP A 138 11.61 4.67 -10.95
N ILE A 139 10.58 3.91 -11.36
CA ILE A 139 10.75 2.79 -12.29
C ILE A 139 11.30 3.29 -13.62
N ASP A 140 10.72 4.36 -14.18
CA ASP A 140 11.11 4.94 -15.47
C ASP A 140 12.59 5.35 -15.50
N PHE A 141 13.10 5.90 -14.39
CA PHE A 141 14.51 6.26 -14.27
C PHE A 141 15.44 5.09 -13.93
N ALA A 142 14.98 4.10 -13.15
CA ALA A 142 15.87 3.09 -12.56
C ALA A 142 15.97 1.78 -13.37
N TYR A 143 14.98 1.44 -14.20
CA TYR A 143 14.90 0.10 -14.79
C TYR A 143 16.11 -0.27 -15.67
N GLN A 144 16.64 0.66 -16.46
CA GLN A 144 17.79 0.39 -17.33
C GLN A 144 19.04 0.12 -16.50
N SER A 145 19.38 1.04 -15.58
CA SER A 145 20.57 0.91 -14.73
C SER A 145 20.52 -0.32 -13.84
N LEU A 146 19.36 -0.65 -13.29
CA LEU A 146 19.19 -1.88 -12.49
C LEU A 146 19.27 -3.14 -13.36
N GLY A 147 18.79 -3.09 -14.60
CA GLY A 147 18.93 -4.20 -15.56
C GLY A 147 20.38 -4.48 -15.93
N GLU A 148 21.16 -3.44 -16.22
CA GLU A 148 22.60 -3.54 -16.49
C GLU A 148 23.35 -4.11 -15.28
N MET A 149 23.16 -3.51 -14.10
CA MET A 149 23.79 -3.97 -12.86
C MET A 149 23.48 -5.44 -12.56
N SER A 150 22.23 -5.87 -12.78
CA SER A 150 21.82 -7.25 -12.56
C SER A 150 22.45 -8.21 -13.56
N THR A 151 22.55 -7.79 -14.82
CA THR A 151 23.18 -8.59 -15.87
C THR A 151 24.66 -8.79 -15.59
N GLU A 152 25.38 -7.74 -15.18
CA GLU A 152 26.78 -7.84 -14.78
C GLU A 152 26.96 -8.72 -13.55
N PHE A 153 26.09 -8.61 -12.55
CA PHE A 153 26.12 -9.51 -11.39
C PHE A 153 25.91 -10.98 -11.78
N ILE A 154 24.97 -11.28 -12.67
CA ILE A 154 24.71 -12.66 -13.13
C ILE A 154 25.88 -13.17 -13.97
N LYS A 155 26.49 -12.34 -14.82
CA LYS A 155 27.69 -12.71 -15.59
C LYS A 155 28.86 -13.14 -14.71
N MET A 156 29.01 -12.56 -13.51
CA MET A 156 30.02 -13.00 -12.55
C MET A 156 29.82 -14.45 -12.08
N LEU A 157 28.58 -14.93 -12.09
CA LEU A 157 28.21 -16.29 -11.68
C LEU A 157 28.08 -17.25 -12.88
N ASN A 158 27.75 -16.72 -14.07
CA ASN A 158 27.58 -17.45 -15.31
C ASN A 158 28.09 -16.59 -16.48
N ALA A 159 29.34 -16.82 -16.90
CA ALA A 159 30.00 -16.02 -17.93
C ALA A 159 29.29 -16.08 -19.30
N ASP A 160 28.55 -17.16 -19.57
CA ASP A 160 27.79 -17.35 -20.82
C ASP A 160 26.43 -16.61 -20.81
N TYR A 161 26.08 -15.95 -19.70
CA TYR A 161 24.83 -15.20 -19.59
C TYR A 161 24.87 -13.90 -20.40
N ALA A 162 24.24 -13.92 -21.57
CA ALA A 162 24.08 -12.76 -22.46
C ALA A 162 22.59 -12.56 -22.80
N PRO A 163 21.80 -11.89 -21.92
CA PRO A 163 20.38 -11.69 -22.16
C PRO A 163 20.16 -10.72 -23.33
N ALA A 164 19.05 -10.91 -24.04
CA ALA A 164 18.58 -9.89 -24.97
C ALA A 164 18.20 -8.61 -24.21
N LEU A 165 18.27 -7.45 -24.87
CA LEU A 165 17.92 -6.15 -24.26
C LEU A 165 16.51 -6.15 -23.63
N LEU A 166 15.58 -6.86 -24.25
CA LEU A 166 14.23 -7.03 -23.73
C LEU A 166 14.22 -7.72 -22.34
N ASP A 167 14.99 -8.79 -22.18
CA ASP A 167 15.00 -9.58 -20.94
C ASP A 167 15.80 -8.87 -19.85
N GLN A 168 16.88 -8.18 -20.22
CA GLN A 168 17.58 -7.26 -19.32
C GLN A 168 16.63 -6.19 -18.76
N ASN A 169 15.87 -5.51 -19.63
CA ASN A 169 14.97 -4.44 -19.21
C ASN A 169 13.79 -4.97 -18.39
N LYS A 170 13.29 -6.18 -18.66
CA LYS A 170 12.29 -6.85 -17.81
C LYS A 170 12.84 -7.09 -16.40
N LEU A 171 14.05 -7.66 -16.27
CA LEU A 171 14.69 -7.88 -14.98
C LEU A 171 14.89 -6.57 -14.21
N GLY A 172 15.41 -5.55 -14.90
CA GLY A 172 15.58 -4.21 -14.35
C GLY A 172 14.26 -3.60 -13.87
N THR A 173 13.18 -3.76 -14.65
CA THR A 173 11.83 -3.29 -14.28
C THR A 173 11.31 -4.00 -13.03
N MET A 174 11.50 -5.33 -12.91
CA MET A 174 11.06 -6.09 -11.74
C MET A 174 11.78 -5.66 -10.45
N LEU A 175 13.09 -5.41 -10.54
CA LEU A 175 13.87 -4.90 -9.41
C LEU A 175 13.49 -3.46 -9.05
N ALA A 176 13.36 -2.59 -10.06
CA ALA A 176 12.90 -1.22 -9.86
C ALA A 176 11.53 -1.20 -9.19
N LEU A 177 10.61 -2.05 -9.64
CA LEU A 177 9.28 -2.22 -9.06
C LEU A 177 9.37 -2.66 -7.60
N PHE A 178 10.17 -3.68 -7.28
CA PHE A 178 10.32 -4.19 -5.92
C PHE A 178 10.81 -3.11 -4.95
N VAL A 179 11.91 -2.42 -5.31
CA VAL A 179 12.45 -1.31 -4.53
C VAL A 179 11.42 -0.18 -4.41
N GLY A 180 10.80 0.19 -5.54
CA GLY A 180 9.78 1.23 -5.59
C GLY A 180 8.60 0.94 -4.68
N VAL A 181 8.10 -0.30 -4.63
CA VAL A 181 7.01 -0.71 -3.73
C VAL A 181 7.40 -0.57 -2.26
N ILE A 182 8.62 -0.95 -1.88
CA ILE A 182 9.10 -0.81 -0.49
C ILE A 182 9.14 0.68 -0.09
N VAL A 183 9.78 1.51 -0.92
CA VAL A 183 9.92 2.95 -0.67
C VAL A 183 8.55 3.62 -0.61
N VAL A 184 7.67 3.31 -1.56
CA VAL A 184 6.33 3.90 -1.62
C VAL A 184 5.42 3.41 -0.49
N THR A 185 5.60 2.18 0.00
CA THR A 185 4.89 1.72 1.20
C THR A 185 5.30 2.52 2.43
N ALA A 186 6.60 2.80 2.60
CA ALA A 186 7.10 3.66 3.67
C ALA A 186 6.56 5.10 3.53
N TRP A 187 6.61 5.68 2.33
CA TRP A 187 6.02 6.99 2.05
C TRP A 187 4.53 7.03 2.40
N ASN A 188 3.76 6.08 1.89
CA ASN A 188 2.31 6.00 2.12
C ASN A 188 2.00 5.86 3.61
N PHE A 189 2.78 5.06 4.35
CA PHE A 189 2.61 4.93 5.79
C PHE A 189 2.87 6.26 6.50
N LEU A 190 4.03 6.89 6.27
CA LEU A 190 4.42 8.12 6.96
C LEU A 190 3.47 9.27 6.64
N ALA A 191 3.15 9.47 5.36
CA ALA A 191 2.22 10.52 4.94
C ALA A 191 0.83 10.32 5.56
N ASN A 192 0.29 9.09 5.56
CA ASN A 192 -1.00 8.83 6.21
C ASN A 192 -0.92 8.95 7.73
N ARG A 193 0.16 8.52 8.36
CA ARG A 193 0.37 8.61 9.81
C ARG A 193 0.38 10.06 10.30
N TYR A 194 1.05 10.95 9.58
CA TYR A 194 1.22 12.35 9.98
C TYR A 194 0.17 13.31 9.42
N TRP A 195 -0.55 12.93 8.35
CA TRP A 195 -1.56 13.79 7.74
C TRP A 195 -3.00 13.25 7.87
N THR A 196 -3.24 12.01 7.44
CA THR A 196 -4.59 11.40 7.43
C THR A 196 -5.07 11.01 8.83
N TYR A 197 -4.18 10.43 9.63
CA TYR A 197 -4.43 9.88 10.97
C TYR A 197 -3.66 10.63 12.06
N ASN A 198 -3.49 11.94 11.86
CA ASN A 198 -2.70 12.79 12.74
C ASN A 198 -3.28 13.00 14.15
N ASP A 199 -4.51 12.55 14.37
CA ASP A 199 -5.25 12.58 15.62
C ASP A 199 -5.03 11.34 16.49
N VAL A 200 -4.28 10.36 15.99
CA VAL A 200 -4.01 9.12 16.72
C VAL A 200 -2.66 9.24 17.43
N ASP A 201 -2.69 9.13 18.76
CA ASP A 201 -1.51 9.02 19.62
C ASP A 201 -0.81 7.66 19.42
#